data_AF-A0A920K6E4-F1
#
_entry.id   AF-A0A920K6E4-F1
#
_cell.length_a   1.000
_cell.length_b   1.000
_cell.length_c   1.000
_cell.angle_alpha   90.00
_cell.angle_beta   90.00
_cell.angle_gamma   90.00
#
_symmetry.space_group_name_H-M   'P 1'
#
loop_
_entity.id
_entity.type
_entity.pdbx_description
1 polymer ?
#
loop_
_entity_poly.entity_id
_entity_poly.type
_entity_poly.pdbx_seq_one_letter_code
_entity_poly.pdbx_strand_id
1 'polypeptide(L)'
;MTPGFIDQHVHLIGAGGKDGFRSLTPEVDFYDLISCGTTTAVGLLGTDGVSKSLETLFAKTQALNSQGMSSYMFCGYYGKDSPTLTGSLKRI
;
A
#
# COMPACT_ATOMS: atom_id res chain seq x y z
N MET A 1 -21.11 -15.56 13.56
CA MET A 1 -20.34 -15.22 12.34
C MET A 1 -20.43 -13.72 12.13
N THR A 2 -19.35 -13.07 11.70
CA THR A 2 -19.29 -11.64 11.40
C THR A 2 -18.62 -11.43 10.02
N PRO A 3 -18.82 -10.28 9.37
CA PRO A 3 -18.05 -9.93 8.17
C PRO A 3 -16.55 -9.82 8.46
N GLY A 4 -15.72 -9.99 7.42
CA GLY A 4 -14.29 -9.69 7.48
C GLY A 4 -14.01 -8.19 7.52
N PHE A 5 -12.85 -7.81 8.06
CA PHE A 5 -12.48 -6.39 8.22
C PHE A 5 -11.95 -5.77 6.94
N ILE A 6 -12.22 -4.48 6.81
CA ILE A 6 -11.69 -3.62 5.76
C ILE A 6 -10.71 -2.64 6.41
N ASP A 7 -9.42 -2.85 6.18
CA ASP A 7 -8.40 -1.88 6.57
C ASP A 7 -8.09 -0.96 5.39
N GLN A 8 -8.57 0.27 5.48
CA GLN A 8 -8.44 1.26 4.41
C GLN A 8 -7.13 2.07 4.44
N HIS A 9 -6.20 1.77 5.35
CA HIS A 9 -4.98 2.56 5.52
C HIS A 9 -3.79 1.68 5.90
N VAL A 10 -3.22 0.99 4.90
CA VAL A 10 -2.06 0.12 5.12
C VAL A 10 -0.87 0.54 4.25
N HIS A 11 0.31 0.66 4.84
CA HIS A 11 1.56 0.77 4.09
C HIS A 11 2.00 -0.61 3.61
N LEU A 12 1.34 -1.15 2.57
CA LEU A 12 1.53 -2.55 2.14
C LEU A 12 2.99 -2.89 1.85
N ILE A 13 3.73 -1.99 1.18
CA ILE A 13 5.16 -2.16 0.86
C ILE A 13 6.10 -1.58 1.92
N GLY A 14 5.60 -1.42 3.15
CA GLY A 14 6.29 -0.76 4.26
C GLY A 14 6.25 0.77 4.19
N ALA A 15 6.67 1.41 5.27
CA ALA A 15 6.68 2.84 5.50
C ALA A 15 8.09 3.34 5.86
N GLY A 16 8.17 4.50 6.50
CA GLY A 16 9.41 5.06 7.05
C GLY A 16 9.95 6.25 6.26
N GLY A 17 11.24 6.53 6.46
CA GLY A 17 11.99 7.60 5.78
C GLY A 17 12.06 8.92 6.54
N LYS A 18 11.28 9.10 7.62
CA LYS A 18 11.34 10.32 8.45
C LYS A 18 12.67 10.49 9.19
N ASP A 19 13.24 9.40 9.69
CA ASP A 19 14.50 9.40 10.45
C ASP A 19 15.64 8.75 9.67
N GLY A 20 15.65 8.98 8.36
CA GLY A 20 16.61 8.38 7.41
C GLY A 20 16.30 6.92 7.05
N PHE A 21 17.17 6.32 6.24
CA PHE A 21 16.96 4.97 5.68
C PHE A 21 16.82 3.85 6.72
N ARG A 22 17.38 4.03 7.92
CA ARG A 22 17.24 3.07 9.03
C ARG A 22 15.80 2.93 9.55
N SER A 23 14.95 3.91 9.29
CA SER A 23 13.56 3.94 9.76
C SER A 23 12.58 3.25 8.80
N LEU A 24 13.08 2.67 7.70
CA LEU A 24 12.26 1.94 6.76
C LEU A 24 11.73 0.66 7.40
N THR A 25 10.43 0.45 7.29
CA THR A 25 9.78 -0.79 7.77
C THR A 25 9.69 -1.79 6.61
N PRO A 26 9.66 -3.10 6.92
CA PRO A 26 9.44 -4.13 5.91
C PRO A 26 8.05 -4.04 5.29
N GLU A 27 7.90 -4.75 4.18
CA GLU A 27 6.61 -5.04 3.55
C GLU A 27 5.71 -5.89 4.45
N VAL A 28 4.40 -5.71 4.34
CA VAL A 28 3.39 -6.48 5.08
C VAL A 28 3.26 -7.87 4.48
N ASP A 29 3.24 -8.90 5.33
CA ASP A 29 2.94 -10.26 4.91
C ASP A 29 1.42 -10.48 4.78
N PHE A 30 1.02 -11.33 3.84
CA PHE A 30 -0.37 -11.77 3.69
C PHE A 30 -0.91 -12.38 4.99
N TYR A 31 -0.13 -13.26 5.64
CA TYR A 31 -0.57 -13.96 6.84
C TYR A 31 -0.85 -13.00 8.00
N ASP A 32 -0.11 -11.90 8.10
CA ASP A 32 -0.35 -10.88 9.13
C ASP A 32 -1.74 -10.25 8.97
N LEU A 33 -2.13 -9.91 7.73
CA LEU A 33 -3.44 -9.34 7.42
C LEU A 33 -4.58 -10.33 7.71
N ILE A 34 -4.44 -11.58 7.29
CA ILE A 34 -5.49 -12.57 7.52
C ILE A 34 -5.62 -12.92 9.01
N SER A 35 -4.49 -12.98 9.74
CA SER A 35 -4.46 -13.33 11.16
C SER A 35 -5.23 -12.32 12.04
N CYS A 36 -5.30 -11.05 11.61
CA CYS A 36 -6.07 -10.01 12.29
C CYS A 36 -7.51 -9.86 11.78
N GLY A 37 -7.95 -10.74 10.87
CA GLY A 37 -9.31 -10.74 10.31
C GLY A 37 -9.51 -9.76 9.15
N THR A 38 -8.44 -9.16 8.63
CA THR A 38 -8.51 -8.28 7.45
C THR A 38 -8.70 -9.13 6.20
N THR A 39 -9.83 -8.93 5.54
CA THR A 39 -10.13 -9.59 4.25
C THR A 39 -9.99 -8.62 3.07
N THR A 40 -10.07 -7.32 3.36
CA THR A 40 -9.90 -6.24 2.37
C THR A 40 -8.89 -5.22 2.86
N ALA A 41 -7.90 -4.88 2.05
CA ALA A 41 -6.88 -3.88 2.37
C ALA A 41 -6.80 -2.77 1.31
N VAL A 42 -6.53 -1.54 1.74
CA VAL A 42 -6.21 -0.41 0.85
C VAL A 42 -4.79 0.08 1.14
N GLY A 43 -3.91 -0.11 0.17
CA GLY A 43 -2.52 0.27 0.22
C GLY A 43 -2.26 1.74 -0.09
N LEU A 44 -1.28 2.35 0.56
CA LEU A 44 -0.85 3.72 0.26
C LEU A 44 0.61 3.98 0.61
N LEU A 45 1.19 5.00 -0.04
CA LEU A 45 2.49 5.56 0.34
C LEU A 45 2.32 6.66 1.39
N GLY A 46 3.33 6.81 2.25
CA GLY A 46 3.36 7.81 3.32
C GLY A 46 4.31 8.96 3.01
N THR A 47 5.30 9.15 3.89
CA THR A 47 6.28 10.24 3.77
C THR A 47 7.32 10.00 2.69
N ASP A 48 7.83 8.77 2.58
CA ASP A 48 8.85 8.43 1.59
C ASP A 48 8.22 8.14 0.23
N GLY A 49 8.22 9.15 -0.64
CA GLY A 49 7.88 9.01 -2.07
C GLY A 49 9.10 8.96 -2.99
N VAL A 50 10.30 8.81 -2.44
CA VAL A 50 11.55 8.75 -3.23
C VAL A 50 12.04 7.31 -3.33
N SER A 51 12.16 6.61 -2.20
CA SER A 51 12.64 5.22 -2.17
C SER A 51 11.52 4.21 -2.43
N LYS A 52 10.25 4.62 -2.30
CA LYS A 52 9.07 3.78 -2.55
C LYS A 52 8.31 4.30 -3.76
N SER A 53 7.84 3.37 -4.60
CA SER A 53 7.20 3.68 -5.89
C SER A 53 5.78 3.15 -5.97
N LEU A 54 4.94 3.78 -6.81
CA LEU A 54 3.57 3.33 -7.02
C LEU A 54 3.48 2.00 -7.77
N GLU A 55 4.45 1.72 -8.65
CA GLU A 55 4.54 0.46 -9.39
C GLU A 55 4.78 -0.71 -8.44
N THR A 56 5.63 -0.50 -7.42
CA THR A 56 5.89 -1.51 -6.39
C THR A 56 4.64 -1.74 -5.54
N LEU A 57 3.95 -0.65 -5.15
CA LEU A 57 2.68 -0.75 -4.41
C LEU A 57 1.60 -1.46 -5.23
N PHE A 58 1.52 -1.18 -6.53
CA PHE A 58 0.61 -1.85 -7.45
C PHE A 58 0.93 -3.34 -7.59
N ALA A 59 2.19 -3.70 -7.77
CA ALA A 59 2.62 -5.09 -7.83
C ALA A 59 2.25 -5.85 -6.54
N LYS A 60 2.48 -5.27 -5.36
CA LYS A 60 2.09 -5.87 -4.09
C LYS A 60 0.58 -6.02 -3.95
N THR A 61 -0.19 -5.00 -4.36
CA THR A 61 -1.66 -5.04 -4.37
C THR A 61 -2.16 -6.22 -5.21
N GLN A 62 -1.61 -6.41 -6.41
CA GLN A 62 -1.96 -7.51 -7.31
C GLN A 62 -1.50 -8.89 -6.77
N ALA A 63 -0.36 -8.94 -6.07
CA ALA A 63 0.10 -10.16 -5.42
C ALA A 63 -0.88 -10.60 -4.31
N LEU A 64 -1.33 -9.67 -3.45
CA LEU A 64 -2.32 -9.96 -2.41
C LEU A 64 -3.68 -10.38 -3.01
N ASN A 65 -4.10 -9.74 -4.10
CA ASN A 65 -5.28 -10.18 -4.87
C ASN A 65 -5.14 -11.63 -5.35
N SER A 66 -3.95 -11.99 -5.86
CA SER A 66 -3.67 -13.36 -6.33
C SER A 66 -3.64 -14.39 -5.20
N GLN A 67 -3.40 -13.95 -3.96
CA GLN A 67 -3.45 -14.79 -2.76
C GLN A 67 -4.86 -14.93 -2.16
N GLY A 68 -5.88 -14.27 -2.74
CA GLY A 68 -7.28 -14.41 -2.36
C GLY A 68 -7.84 -13.30 -1.46
N MET A 69 -7.09 -12.23 -1.22
CA MET A 69 -7.62 -11.01 -0.58
C MET A 69 -8.29 -10.08 -1.59
N SER A 70 -9.12 -9.15 -1.11
CA SER A 70 -9.48 -7.96 -1.89
C SER A 70 -8.52 -6.82 -1.56
N SER A 71 -7.73 -6.36 -2.52
CA SER A 71 -6.71 -5.34 -2.30
C SER A 71 -6.82 -4.21 -3.32
N TYR A 72 -6.77 -2.98 -2.82
CA TYR A 72 -6.80 -1.74 -3.60
C TYR A 72 -5.62 -0.85 -3.20
N MET A 73 -5.42 0.26 -3.90
CA MET A 73 -4.41 1.25 -3.52
C MET A 73 -4.79 2.68 -3.88
N PHE A 74 -4.24 3.63 -3.12
CA PHE A 74 -4.19 5.03 -3.52
C PHE A 74 -2.92 5.33 -4.34
N CYS A 75 -3.05 6.22 -5.32
CA CYS A 75 -1.90 6.90 -5.91
C CYS A 75 -1.46 8.08 -5.02
N GLY A 76 -0.25 8.58 -5.24
CA GLY A 76 0.32 9.69 -4.49
C GLY A 76 1.11 9.28 -3.25
N TYR A 77 1.60 10.29 -2.54
CA TYR A 77 2.26 10.21 -1.23
C TYR A 77 2.09 11.57 -0.55
N TYR A 78 2.70 11.82 0.61
CA TYR A 78 2.53 13.09 1.33
C TYR A 78 3.03 14.33 0.57
N GLY A 79 3.86 14.16 -0.47
CA GLY A 79 4.36 15.27 -1.28
C GLY A 79 3.29 15.94 -2.14
N LYS A 80 3.47 17.24 -2.36
CA LYS A 80 2.53 18.10 -3.10
C LYS A 80 2.37 17.65 -4.57
N ASP A 81 3.46 17.22 -5.20
CA ASP A 81 3.45 16.69 -6.55
C ASP A 81 3.22 15.17 -6.49
N SER A 82 1.98 14.79 -6.18
CA SER A 82 1.59 13.39 -6.02
C SER A 82 1.71 12.63 -7.34
N PRO A 83 2.60 11.62 -7.44
CA PRO A 83 2.72 10.80 -8.62
C PRO A 83 1.42 10.03 -8.87
N THR A 84 1.19 9.68 -10.12
CA THR A 84 0.09 8.80 -10.54
C THR A 84 0.69 7.69 -11.38
N LEU A 85 0.08 6.50 -11.34
CA LEU A 85 0.58 5.34 -12.09
C LEU A 85 0.60 5.59 -13.62
N THR A 86 -0.34 6.42 -14.11
CA THR A 86 -0.48 6.77 -15.53
C THR A 86 0.24 8.07 -15.91
N GLY A 87 0.89 8.74 -14.96
CA GLY A 87 1.45 10.09 -15.13
C GLY A 87 0.41 11.20 -15.32
N SER A 88 -0.89 10.91 -15.31
CA SER A 88 -1.95 11.92 -15.40
C SER A 88 -3.32 11.43 -14.90
N LEU A 89 -3.96 12.25 -14.06
CA LEU A 89 -5.35 12.03 -13.63
C LEU A 89 -6.39 12.18 -14.76
N LYS A 90 -6.04 12.82 -15.88
CA LYS A 90 -6.95 13.02 -17.02
C LYS A 90 -6.94 11.86 -18.03
N ARG A 91 -6.01 10.90 -17.87
CA ARG A 91 -5.82 9.77 -18.80
C ARG A 91 -6.47 8.48 -18.32
N ILE A 92 -7.43 8.57 -17.39
CA ILE A 92 -8.17 7.44 -16.81
C ILE A 92 -9.47 7.25 -17.60
#